data_AF-X0UAX6-F1
#
_entry.id   AF-X0UAX6-F1
#
_cell.length_a   1.000
_cell.length_b   1.000
_cell.length_c   1.000
_cell.angle_alpha   90.00
_cell.angle_beta   90.00
_cell.angle_gamma   90.00
#
_symmetry.space_group_name_H-M   'P 1'
#
loop_
_entity.id
_entity.type
_entity.pdbx_description
1 polymer ?
#
loop_
_entity_poly.entity_id
_entity_poly.type
_entity_poly.pdbx_seq_one_letter_code
_entity_poly.pdbx_strand_id
1 'polypeptide(L)'
;KATTAKFTAEELVTTRAVLVEKLTEKLRDSLAPYGIYVQTVNFVDFQFSRAFSEAIEAKVTAEQDALKAKNILVRIEYEAQQKIIQAEADRNATIIAAEADARRVEIAALAEAFKVTTEANATAEAIQMITDQMTPEYAQYLHLMQWDGKYPTTMLGTVDDLGLLIDTTP
;
A
#
# COMPACT_ATOMS: atom_id res chain seq x y z
N LYS A 1 51.04 5.65 -48.43
CA LYS A 1 50.50 6.18 -47.16
C LYS A 1 49.12 6.88 -47.27
N ALA A 2 48.50 7.03 -48.45
CA ALA A 2 47.30 7.90 -48.60
C ALA A 2 45.96 7.17 -48.80
N THR A 3 45.90 5.83 -48.78
CA THR A 3 44.68 5.09 -49.15
C THR A 3 43.92 4.48 -47.97
N THR A 4 44.50 4.48 -46.77
CA THR A 4 43.93 3.88 -45.56
C THR A 4 43.13 4.86 -44.69
N ALA A 5 43.18 6.17 -44.98
CA ALA A 5 42.58 7.21 -44.14
C ALA A 5 41.06 7.42 -44.35
N LYS A 6 40.42 6.68 -45.26
CA LYS A 6 39.01 6.87 -45.64
C LYS A 6 38.03 5.84 -45.05
N PHE A 7 38.53 4.86 -44.30
CA PHE A 7 37.70 3.79 -43.76
C PHE A 7 37.61 3.94 -42.24
N THR A 8 36.43 3.72 -41.67
CA THR A 8 36.25 3.70 -40.22
C THR A 8 37.01 2.50 -39.63
N ALA A 9 37.44 2.59 -38.36
CA ALA A 9 38.21 1.50 -37.73
C ALA A 9 37.45 0.16 -37.71
N GLU A 10 36.12 0.21 -37.57
CA GLU A 10 35.25 -0.96 -37.64
C GLU A 10 35.20 -1.56 -39.06
N GLU A 11 35.14 -0.71 -40.09
CA GLU A 11 35.21 -1.15 -41.49
C GLU A 11 36.59 -1.72 -41.85
N LEU A 12 37.68 -1.19 -41.29
CA LEU A 12 39.06 -1.64 -41.58
C LEU A 12 39.39 -3.01 -40.99
N VAL A 13 38.85 -3.33 -39.81
CA VAL A 13 39.00 -4.66 -39.21
C VAL A 13 38.23 -5.70 -40.04
N THR A 14 37.02 -5.36 -40.50
CA THR A 14 36.18 -6.25 -41.32
C THR A 14 36.69 -6.36 -42.77
N THR A 15 37.24 -5.30 -43.36
CA THR A 15 37.80 -5.31 -44.73
C THR A 15 39.29 -5.65 -44.82
N ARG A 16 39.95 -6.01 -43.72
CA ARG A 16 41.39 -6.33 -43.68
C ARG A 16 41.80 -7.32 -44.76
N ALA A 17 41.01 -8.38 -44.95
CA ALA A 17 41.29 -9.40 -45.98
C ALA A 17 41.33 -8.80 -47.40
N VAL A 18 40.34 -7.97 -47.74
CA VAL A 18 40.23 -7.30 -49.05
C VAL A 18 41.36 -6.28 -49.26
N LEU A 19 41.77 -5.61 -48.19
CA LEU A 19 42.83 -4.61 -48.26
C LEU A 19 44.22 -5.24 -48.42
N VAL A 20 44.45 -6.41 -47.80
CA VAL A 20 45.65 -7.24 -47.97
C VAL A 20 45.78 -7.74 -49.41
N GLU A 21 44.68 -8.23 -50.00
CA GLU A 21 44.65 -8.72 -51.37
C GLU A 21 45.03 -7.62 -52.36
N LYS A 22 44.36 -6.46 -52.32
CA LYS A 22 44.65 -5.31 -53.19
C LYS A 22 46.07 -4.78 -53.04
N LEU A 23 46.62 -4.79 -51.83
CA LEU A 23 48.00 -4.35 -51.60
C LEU A 23 49.01 -5.35 -52.14
N THR A 24 48.75 -6.64 -51.98
CA THR A 24 49.59 -7.72 -52.50
C THR A 24 49.69 -7.67 -54.01
N GLU A 25 48.55 -7.48 -54.69
CA GLU A 25 48.48 -7.34 -56.14
C GLU A 25 49.31 -6.13 -56.61
N LYS A 26 49.12 -4.97 -55.97
CA LYS A 26 49.84 -3.74 -56.31
C LYS A 26 51.36 -3.84 -56.06
N LEU A 27 51.79 -4.55 -55.01
CA LEU A 27 53.20 -4.81 -54.73
C LEU A 27 53.80 -5.77 -55.76
N ARG A 28 53.05 -6.81 -56.14
CA ARG A 28 53.47 -7.78 -57.16
C ARG A 28 53.70 -7.09 -58.51
N ASP A 29 52.77 -6.23 -58.93
CA ASP A 29 52.89 -5.47 -60.18
C ASP A 29 54.06 -4.49 -60.15
N SER A 30 54.31 -3.84 -59.01
CA SER A 30 55.40 -2.85 -58.89
C SER A 30 56.79 -3.49 -58.81
N LEU A 31 56.90 -4.75 -58.36
CA LEU A 31 58.17 -5.46 -58.13
C LEU A 31 58.52 -6.45 -59.25
N ALA A 32 57.53 -6.86 -60.05
CA ALA A 32 57.73 -7.73 -61.20
C ALA A 32 58.78 -7.21 -62.23
N PRO A 33 58.86 -5.90 -62.55
CA PRO A 33 59.88 -5.38 -63.48
C PRO A 33 61.32 -5.52 -62.95
N TYR A 34 61.49 -5.66 -61.63
CA TYR A 34 62.78 -5.86 -60.99
C TYR A 34 63.13 -7.34 -60.78
N GLY A 35 62.30 -8.26 -61.29
CA GLY A 35 62.50 -9.71 -61.16
C GLY A 35 62.20 -10.27 -59.76
N ILE A 36 61.51 -9.52 -58.91
CA ILE A 36 61.18 -9.92 -57.54
C ILE A 36 59.75 -10.47 -57.50
N TYR A 37 59.60 -11.73 -57.06
CA TYR A 37 58.31 -12.40 -56.93
C TYR A 37 57.81 -12.41 -55.49
N VAL A 38 56.72 -11.69 -55.24
CA VAL A 38 56.06 -11.63 -53.93
C VAL A 38 55.13 -12.84 -53.77
N GLN A 39 55.41 -13.73 -52.80
CA GLN A 39 54.58 -14.91 -52.51
C GLN A 39 53.46 -14.64 -51.50
N THR A 40 53.76 -13.96 -50.40
CA THR A 40 52.77 -13.65 -49.36
C THR A 40 53.14 -12.35 -48.66
N VAL A 41 52.16 -11.47 -48.52
CA VAL A 41 52.29 -10.23 -47.73
C VAL A 41 51.47 -10.42 -46.47
N ASN A 42 52.13 -10.30 -45.31
CA ASN A 42 51.49 -10.43 -44.02
C ASN A 42 51.60 -9.11 -43.25
N PHE A 43 50.50 -8.66 -42.64
CA PHE A 43 50.50 -7.49 -41.76
C PHE A 43 50.85 -7.93 -40.34
N VAL A 44 51.95 -7.41 -39.80
CA VAL A 44 52.40 -7.71 -38.44
C VAL A 44 51.72 -6.80 -37.43
N ASP A 45 51.63 -5.50 -37.72
CA ASP A 45 51.14 -4.52 -36.75
C ASP A 45 50.38 -3.39 -37.44
N PHE A 46 49.23 -3.02 -36.88
CA PHE A 46 48.40 -1.93 -37.37
C PHE A 46 48.04 -1.01 -36.22
N GLN A 47 48.59 0.20 -36.23
CA GLN A 47 48.32 1.21 -35.22
C GLN A 47 47.49 2.33 -35.83
N PHE A 48 46.36 2.63 -35.19
CA PHE A 48 45.63 3.87 -35.45
C PHE A 48 46.45 5.07 -34.98
N SER A 49 46.16 6.26 -35.52
CA SER A 49 46.75 7.47 -34.97
C SER A 49 46.27 7.64 -33.52
N ARG A 50 47.14 8.15 -32.65
CA ARG A 50 46.82 8.39 -31.23
C ARG A 50 45.52 9.17 -31.06
N ALA A 51 45.34 10.23 -31.85
CA ALA A 51 44.13 11.06 -31.84
C ALA A 51 42.86 10.28 -32.23
N PHE A 52 42.97 9.29 -33.11
CA PHE A 52 41.82 8.45 -33.49
C PHE A 52 41.46 7.48 -32.36
N SER A 53 42.45 6.81 -31.76
CA SER A 53 42.20 5.93 -30.60
C SER A 53 41.56 6.69 -29.44
N GLU A 54 42.08 7.89 -29.13
CA GLU A 54 41.52 8.77 -28.10
C GLU A 54 40.06 9.15 -28.39
N ALA A 55 39.73 9.44 -29.66
CA ALA A 55 38.35 9.77 -30.06
C ALA A 55 37.39 8.57 -29.92
N ILE A 56 37.84 7.35 -30.23
CA ILE A 56 37.03 6.14 -30.05
C ILE A 56 36.79 5.87 -28.55
N GLU A 57 37.84 5.93 -27.73
CA GLU A 57 37.71 5.77 -26.28
C GLU A 57 36.78 6.82 -25.67
N ALA A 58 36.90 8.08 -26.10
CA ALA A 58 36.02 9.16 -25.66
C ALA A 58 34.55 8.89 -26.07
N LYS A 59 34.30 8.43 -27.29
CA LYS A 59 32.94 8.08 -27.76
C LYS A 59 32.35 6.94 -26.93
N VAL A 60 33.11 5.86 -26.73
CA VAL A 60 32.65 4.71 -25.94
C VAL A 60 32.37 5.13 -24.50
N THR A 61 33.25 5.95 -23.91
CA THR A 61 33.05 6.49 -22.57
C THR A 61 31.78 7.32 -22.48
N ALA A 62 31.54 8.23 -23.44
CA ALA A 62 30.34 9.04 -23.49
C ALA A 62 29.05 8.21 -23.65
N GLU A 63 29.06 7.17 -24.50
CA GLU A 63 27.92 6.25 -24.67
C GLU A 63 27.65 5.47 -23.38
N GLN A 64 28.69 4.97 -22.71
CA GLN A 64 28.55 4.27 -21.43
C GLN A 64 28.02 5.19 -20.33
N ASP A 65 28.50 6.43 -20.27
CA ASP A 65 28.05 7.39 -19.26
C ASP A 65 26.61 7.83 -19.52
N ALA A 66 26.20 8.01 -20.78
CA ALA A 66 24.80 8.24 -21.14
C ALA A 66 23.91 7.05 -20.73
N LEU A 67 24.37 5.82 -20.96
CA LEU A 67 23.64 4.61 -20.55
C LEU A 67 23.51 4.51 -19.02
N LYS A 68 24.58 4.81 -18.27
CA LYS A 68 24.55 4.87 -16.80
C LYS A 68 23.57 5.93 -16.31
N ALA A 69 23.62 7.14 -16.88
CA ALA A 69 22.71 8.23 -16.51
C ALA A 69 21.24 7.84 -16.73
N LYS A 70 20.94 7.18 -17.86
CA LYS A 70 19.60 6.65 -18.14
C LYS A 70 19.17 5.61 -17.10
N ASN A 71 20.04 4.67 -16.75
CA ASN A 71 19.73 3.66 -15.73
C ASN A 71 19.53 4.28 -14.33
N ILE A 72 20.30 5.32 -14.00
CA ILE A 72 20.12 6.06 -12.75
C ILE A 72 18.75 6.75 -12.72
N LEU A 73 18.34 7.39 -13.83
CA LEU A 73 17.04 8.03 -13.94
C LEU A 73 15.91 7.01 -13.72
N VAL A 74 15.97 5.87 -14.41
CA VAL A 74 15.00 4.78 -14.24
C VAL A 74 14.94 4.29 -12.79
N ARG A 75 16.09 4.14 -12.14
CA ARG A 75 16.13 3.75 -10.71
C ARG A 75 15.44 4.79 -9.83
N ILE A 76 15.70 6.08 -10.04
CA ILE A 76 15.08 7.17 -9.29
C ILE A 76 13.56 7.19 -9.52
N GLU A 77 13.10 6.96 -10.74
CA GLU A 77 11.67 6.86 -11.05
C GLU A 77 11.00 5.72 -10.28
N TYR A 78 11.62 4.54 -10.24
CA TYR A 78 11.10 3.42 -9.46
C TYR A 78 11.10 3.70 -7.95
N GLU A 79 12.16 4.29 -7.41
CA GLU A 79 12.23 4.69 -5.99
C GLU A 79 11.13 5.71 -5.65
N ALA A 80 10.89 6.69 -6.53
CA ALA A 80 9.81 7.67 -6.37
C ALA A 80 8.43 7.01 -6.41
N GLN A 81 8.18 6.12 -7.38
CA GLN A 81 6.94 5.36 -7.46
C GLN A 81 6.72 4.48 -6.22
N GLN A 82 7.76 3.78 -5.75
CA GLN A 82 7.69 2.97 -4.53
C GLN A 82 7.28 3.83 -3.33
N LYS A 83 7.84 5.04 -3.21
CA LYS A 83 7.49 5.96 -2.12
C LYS A 83 6.04 6.45 -2.21
N ILE A 84 5.54 6.72 -3.42
CA ILE A 84 4.12 7.09 -3.63
C ILE A 84 3.21 5.93 -3.24
N ILE A 85 3.48 4.72 -3.74
CA ILE A 85 2.70 3.52 -3.43
C ILE A 85 2.70 3.25 -1.93
N GLN A 86 3.85 3.38 -1.27
CA GLN A 86 3.94 3.20 0.19
C GLN A 86 3.09 4.25 0.93
N ALA A 87 3.19 5.53 0.56
CA ALA A 87 2.40 6.59 1.18
C ALA A 87 0.89 6.41 0.96
N GLU A 88 0.48 5.95 -0.24
CA GLU A 88 -0.91 5.61 -0.53
C GLU A 88 -1.40 4.40 0.26
N ALA A 89 -0.55 3.36 0.38
CA ALA A 89 -0.85 2.18 1.19
C ALA A 89 -1.03 2.56 2.66
N ASP A 90 -0.13 3.37 3.22
CA ASP A 90 -0.20 3.82 4.62
C ASP A 90 -1.45 4.69 4.86
N ARG A 91 -1.78 5.59 3.92
CA ARG A 91 -3.01 6.38 3.97
C ARG A 91 -4.25 5.49 3.98
N ASN A 92 -4.33 4.55 3.04
CA ASN A 92 -5.47 3.65 2.92
C ASN A 92 -5.60 2.73 4.14
N ALA A 93 -4.48 2.22 4.65
CA ALA A 93 -4.47 1.42 5.88
C ALA A 93 -5.01 2.21 7.07
N THR A 94 -4.64 3.49 7.20
CA THR A 94 -5.14 4.38 8.26
C THR A 94 -6.64 4.62 8.13
N ILE A 95 -7.15 4.84 6.90
CA ILE A 95 -8.60 5.01 6.66
C ILE A 95 -9.35 3.73 7.02
N ILE A 96 -8.89 2.58 6.54
CA ILE A 96 -9.52 1.29 6.82
C ILE A 96 -9.53 1.00 8.33
N ALA A 97 -8.44 1.29 9.03
CA ALA A 97 -8.37 1.13 10.48
C ALA A 97 -9.38 2.04 11.21
N ALA A 98 -9.46 3.32 10.82
CA ALA A 98 -10.41 4.26 11.40
C ALA A 98 -11.87 3.85 11.13
N GLU A 99 -12.18 3.39 9.92
CA GLU A 99 -13.50 2.87 9.57
C GLU A 99 -13.84 1.60 10.37
N ALA A 100 -12.89 0.69 10.53
CA ALA A 100 -13.07 -0.51 11.33
C ALA A 100 -13.34 -0.19 12.81
N ASP A 101 -12.60 0.78 13.38
CA ASP A 101 -12.82 1.26 14.73
C ASP A 101 -14.19 1.92 14.89
N ALA A 102 -14.60 2.77 13.94
CA ALA A 102 -15.92 3.39 13.95
C ALA A 102 -17.05 2.36 13.92
N ARG A 103 -16.96 1.37 13.02
CA ARG A 103 -17.93 0.27 12.94
C ARG A 103 -17.97 -0.56 14.21
N ARG A 104 -16.81 -0.82 14.84
CA ARG A 104 -16.77 -1.55 16.11
C ARG A 104 -17.55 -0.81 17.20
N VAL A 105 -17.39 0.51 17.29
CA VAL A 105 -18.14 1.35 18.26
C VAL A 105 -19.63 1.32 17.97
N GLU A 106 -20.03 1.45 16.71
CA GLU A 106 -21.44 1.38 16.29
C GLU A 106 -22.08 0.03 16.66
N ILE A 107 -21.41 -1.09 16.32
CA ILE A 107 -21.88 -2.43 16.64
C ILE A 107 -22.01 -2.61 18.16
N ALA A 108 -21.04 -2.13 18.94
CA ALA A 108 -21.09 -2.21 20.40
C ALA A 108 -22.26 -1.40 20.99
N ALA A 109 -22.51 -0.19 20.47
CA ALA A 109 -23.63 0.65 20.91
C ALA A 109 -24.98 0.01 20.57
N LEU A 110 -25.12 -0.56 19.36
CA LEU A 110 -26.33 -1.28 18.94
C LEU A 110 -26.56 -2.53 19.81
N ALA A 111 -25.50 -3.27 20.13
CA ALA A 111 -25.60 -4.44 21.00
C ALA A 111 -26.07 -4.07 22.41
N GLU A 112 -25.57 -2.97 22.99
CA GLU A 112 -26.00 -2.51 24.31
C GLU A 112 -27.46 -2.01 24.30
N ALA A 113 -27.85 -1.24 23.27
CA ALA A 113 -29.23 -0.81 23.10
C ALA A 113 -30.20 -2.00 22.96
N PHE A 114 -29.80 -3.02 22.19
CA PHE A 114 -30.58 -4.25 22.05
C PHE A 114 -30.71 -5.01 23.38
N LYS A 115 -29.65 -5.07 24.18
CA LYS A 115 -29.69 -5.69 25.51
C LYS A 115 -30.69 -4.99 26.42
N VAL A 116 -30.59 -3.67 26.56
CA VAL A 116 -31.47 -2.86 27.43
C VAL A 116 -32.94 -2.97 27.01
N THR A 117 -33.23 -2.91 25.70
CA THR A 117 -34.61 -3.05 25.20
C THR A 117 -35.17 -4.45 25.45
N THR A 118 -34.35 -5.49 25.30
CA THR A 118 -34.76 -6.87 25.59
C THR A 118 -35.07 -7.06 27.08
N GLU A 119 -34.22 -6.54 27.97
CA GLU A 119 -34.45 -6.58 29.43
C GLU A 119 -35.69 -5.78 29.84
N ALA A 120 -35.88 -4.58 29.27
CA ALA A 120 -37.07 -3.76 29.52
C ALA A 120 -38.37 -4.46 29.07
N ASN A 121 -38.35 -5.10 27.89
CA ASN A 121 -39.51 -5.85 27.40
C ASN A 121 -39.79 -7.07 28.28
N ALA A 122 -38.76 -7.84 28.65
CA ALA A 122 -38.90 -9.00 29.53
C ALA A 122 -39.46 -8.63 30.91
N THR A 123 -39.00 -7.51 31.49
CA THR A 123 -39.53 -7.01 32.77
C THR A 123 -40.97 -6.51 32.66
N ALA A 124 -41.31 -5.82 31.57
CA ALA A 124 -42.69 -5.38 31.31
C ALA A 124 -43.66 -6.57 31.17
N GLU A 125 -43.26 -7.60 30.41
CA GLU A 125 -44.03 -8.85 30.27
C GLU A 125 -44.21 -9.55 31.63
N ALA A 126 -43.15 -9.63 32.43
CA ALA A 126 -43.22 -10.22 33.77
C ALA A 126 -44.19 -9.45 34.69
N ILE A 127 -44.16 -8.11 34.67
CA ILE A 127 -45.09 -7.25 35.44
C ILE A 127 -46.54 -7.46 34.99
N GLN A 128 -46.79 -7.56 33.68
CA GLN A 128 -48.13 -7.83 33.15
C GLN A 128 -48.64 -9.20 33.62
N MET A 129 -47.84 -10.26 33.51
CA MET A 129 -48.20 -11.59 34.01
C MET A 129 -48.53 -11.60 35.51
N ILE A 130 -47.74 -10.88 36.32
CA ILE A 130 -48.00 -10.75 37.76
C ILE A 130 -49.33 -10.01 38.00
N THR A 131 -49.56 -8.92 37.28
CA THR A 131 -50.76 -8.09 37.44
C THR A 131 -52.02 -8.83 37.01
N ASP A 132 -51.98 -9.55 35.89
CA ASP A 132 -53.10 -10.36 35.39
C ASP A 132 -53.46 -11.51 36.34
N GLN A 133 -52.48 -12.06 37.06
CA GLN A 133 -52.70 -13.08 38.09
C GLN A 133 -53.11 -12.48 39.45
N MET A 134 -52.93 -11.17 39.67
CA MET A 134 -53.33 -10.48 40.88
C MET A 134 -54.78 -10.00 40.79
N THR A 135 -55.70 -10.78 41.35
CA THR A 135 -57.07 -10.29 41.61
C THR A 135 -57.04 -9.16 42.65
N PRO A 136 -57.88 -8.11 42.52
CA PRO A 136 -57.96 -6.99 43.48
C PRO A 136 -58.11 -7.45 44.95
N GLU A 137 -58.84 -8.54 45.19
CA GLU A 137 -59.06 -9.11 46.52
C GLU A 137 -57.77 -9.72 47.11
N TYR A 138 -56.94 -10.36 46.28
CA TYR A 138 -55.67 -10.95 46.71
C TYR A 138 -54.59 -9.88 46.95
N ALA A 139 -54.60 -8.78 46.19
CA ALA A 139 -53.73 -7.64 46.45
C ALA A 139 -54.06 -6.97 47.80
N GLN A 140 -55.35 -6.82 48.15
CA GLN A 140 -55.77 -6.34 49.47
C GLN A 140 -55.36 -7.30 50.59
N TYR A 141 -55.47 -8.61 50.38
CA TYR A 141 -55.02 -9.61 51.35
C TYR A 141 -53.49 -9.58 51.58
N LEU A 142 -52.70 -9.50 50.50
CA LEU A 142 -51.24 -9.35 50.60
C LEU A 142 -50.86 -8.04 51.28
N HIS A 143 -51.57 -6.95 50.97
CA HIS A 143 -51.38 -5.67 51.66
C HIS A 143 -51.65 -5.83 53.16
N LEU A 144 -52.78 -6.43 53.56
CA LEU A 144 -53.13 -6.65 54.97
C LEU A 144 -52.13 -7.56 55.71
N MET A 145 -51.49 -8.52 55.02
CA MET A 145 -50.47 -9.40 55.59
C MET A 145 -49.07 -8.79 55.66
N GLN A 146 -48.68 -7.98 54.68
CA GLN A 146 -47.36 -7.33 54.65
C GLN A 146 -47.34 -6.01 55.42
N TRP A 147 -48.51 -5.46 55.74
CA TRP A 147 -48.64 -4.26 56.56
C TRP A 147 -48.28 -4.59 58.01
N ASP A 148 -47.19 -4.02 58.50
CA ASP A 148 -46.64 -4.23 59.85
C ASP A 148 -47.36 -3.41 60.94
N GLY A 149 -48.50 -2.81 60.62
CA GLY A 149 -49.33 -2.02 61.55
C GLY A 149 -48.70 -0.69 61.99
N LYS A 150 -47.55 -0.28 61.44
CA LYS A 150 -46.93 1.02 61.79
C LYS A 150 -47.38 2.12 60.85
N TYR A 151 -48.18 3.05 61.39
CA TYR A 151 -48.55 4.28 60.69
C TYR A 151 -47.31 5.12 60.35
N PRO A 152 -47.25 5.74 59.15
CA PRO A 152 -46.19 6.67 58.80
C PRO A 152 -46.17 7.84 59.78
N THR A 153 -45.05 8.05 60.49
CA THR A 153 -44.88 9.11 61.49
C THR A 153 -44.69 10.51 60.90
N THR A 154 -45.11 10.74 59.65
CA THR A 154 -45.16 12.08 59.06
C THR A 154 -46.39 12.17 58.18
N MET A 155 -47.48 12.66 58.77
CA MET A 155 -48.65 13.12 58.02
C MET A 155 -48.29 14.47 57.41
N LEU A 156 -48.01 14.49 56.11
CA LEU A 156 -47.95 15.72 55.31
C LEU A 156 -49.09 15.65 54.30
N GLY A 157 -50.31 16.01 54.73
CA GLY A 157 -51.49 15.99 53.87
C GLY A 157 -52.80 16.10 54.65
N THR A 158 -53.67 16.99 54.19
CA THR A 158 -54.96 17.40 54.77
C THR A 158 -55.99 16.28 54.87
N VAL A 159 -56.80 16.35 55.94
CA VAL A 159 -57.63 15.30 56.57
C VAL A 159 -58.88 14.86 55.78
N ASP A 160 -59.09 15.31 54.54
CA ASP A 160 -60.38 15.12 53.86
C ASP A 160 -60.53 13.86 52.99
N ASP A 161 -59.50 13.04 52.81
CA ASP A 161 -59.53 11.93 51.82
C ASP A 161 -59.41 10.51 52.40
N LEU A 162 -59.66 10.33 53.69
CA LEU A 162 -59.71 9.00 54.30
C LEU A 162 -61.11 8.74 54.87
N GLY A 163 -61.93 8.06 54.06
CA GLY A 163 -63.21 7.53 54.49
C GLY A 163 -63.06 6.55 55.65
N LEU A 164 -63.74 6.88 56.76
CA LEU A 164 -64.46 6.03 57.74
C LEU A 164 -63.82 4.66 58.12
N LEU A 165 -63.63 4.30 59.39
CA LEU A 165 -64.63 4.30 60.48
C LEU A 165 -63.97 4.46 61.86
N ILE A 166 -64.67 5.21 62.70
CA ILE A 166 -64.44 5.40 64.13
C ILE A 166 -64.84 4.10 64.86
N ASP A 167 -63.98 3.60 65.75
CA ASP A 167 -64.43 2.78 66.88
C ASP A 167 -64.34 3.61 68.16
N THR A 168 -65.52 4.03 68.62
CA THR A 168 -65.75 4.63 69.93
C THR A 168 -66.24 3.53 70.86
N THR A 169 -65.51 3.24 71.93
CA THR A 169 -66.03 3.03 73.31
C THR A 169 -64.95 2.42 74.22
N PRO A 170 -65.07 2.60 75.55
CA PRO A 170 -65.17 3.85 76.30
C PRO A 170 -63.85 4.23 77.00
#